data_AF-Q8WSR8-F1
#
_entry.id   AF-Q8WSR8-F1
#
_cell.length_a   1.000
_cell.length_b   1.000
_cell.length_c   1.000
_cell.angle_alpha   90.00
_cell.angle_beta   90.00
_cell.angle_gamma   90.00
#
_symmetry.space_group_name_H-M   'P 1'
#
loop_
_entity.id
_entity.type
_entity.pdbx_description
1 polymer ?
#
loop_
_entity_poly.entity_id
_entity_poly.type
_entity_poly.pdbx_seq_one_letter_code
_entity_poly.pdbx_strand_id
1 'polypeptide(L)'
;KQMRIIHESGYSEDECIQYKPVVYSNTIQSMLAIIRAMGTLSIEFANPERQDDARQLFSLAGSVEDGSFTPELISIMKRLWQDDTLQQCFQRAREYQLNDSAGYYLFALERIGAPDYVPTQQDVLRTRVKTTGIVETHFVFKDLHFKMFDVGGQRSERKKWIHCF
;
A
#
# COMPACT_ATOMS: atom_id res chain seq x y z
N LYS A 1 2.95 14.61 1.92
CA LYS A 1 4.02 13.91 1.16
C LYS A 1 4.45 14.65 -0.10
N GLN A 2 3.55 14.94 -1.07
CA GLN A 2 3.93 15.69 -2.28
C GLN A 2 4.49 17.10 -2.00
N MET A 3 3.91 17.83 -1.03
CA MET A 3 4.44 19.14 -0.63
C MET A 3 5.89 19.09 -0.19
N ARG A 4 6.30 18.01 0.47
CA ARG A 4 7.66 17.78 0.93
C ARG A 4 8.64 17.55 -0.23
N ILE A 5 8.18 16.91 -1.30
CA ILE A 5 9.01 16.67 -2.49
C ILE A 5 9.15 17.93 -3.35
N ILE A 6 8.10 18.75 -3.43
CA ILE A 6 8.09 19.95 -4.28
C ILE A 6 8.74 21.15 -3.59
N HIS A 7 8.57 21.28 -2.28
CA HIS A 7 8.95 22.48 -1.52
C HIS A 7 10.06 22.26 -0.48
N GLU A 8 10.52 21.02 -0.31
CA GLU A 8 11.70 20.69 0.51
C GLU A 8 12.63 19.75 -0.29
N SER A 9 13.62 19.15 0.38
CA SER A 9 14.60 18.23 -0.20
C SER A 9 14.05 16.85 -0.61
N GLY A 10 12.73 16.63 -0.52
CA GLY A 10 12.11 15.32 -0.64
C GLY A 10 12.42 14.41 0.55
N TYR A 11 12.47 13.10 0.29
CA TYR A 11 12.81 12.07 1.28
C TYR A 11 14.25 11.61 1.05
N SER A 12 15.05 11.58 2.13
CA SER A 12 16.38 10.95 2.09
C SER A 12 16.25 9.43 1.96
N GLU A 13 17.36 8.76 1.65
CA GLU A 13 17.39 7.30 1.58
C GLU A 13 17.03 6.66 2.94
N ASP A 14 17.61 7.16 4.04
CA ASP A 14 17.32 6.71 5.40
C ASP A 14 15.83 6.82 5.75
N GLU A 15 15.19 7.92 5.33
CA GLU A 15 13.75 8.09 5.52
C GLU A 15 12.95 7.15 4.63
N CYS A 16 13.36 6.95 3.38
CA CYS A 16 12.72 5.99 2.49
C CYS A 16 12.75 4.57 3.08
N ILE A 17 13.86 4.16 3.70
CA ILE A 17 14.00 2.86 4.37
C ILE A 17 12.94 2.68 5.45
N GLN A 18 12.60 3.73 6.21
CA GLN A 18 11.57 3.66 7.24
C GLN A 18 10.16 3.37 6.69
N TYR A 19 9.90 3.64 5.40
CA TYR A 19 8.62 3.30 4.75
C TYR A 19 8.58 1.87 4.22
N LYS A 20 9.67 1.11 4.24
CA LYS A 20 9.74 -0.26 3.70
C LYS A 20 8.64 -1.18 4.29
N PRO A 21 8.39 -1.22 5.61
CA PRO A 21 7.30 -2.03 6.17
C PRO A 21 5.91 -1.60 5.69
N VAL A 22 5.72 -0.30 5.46
CA VAL A 22 4.45 0.25 4.97
C VAL A 22 4.20 -0.15 3.52
N VAL A 23 5.24 -0.09 2.67
CA VAL A 23 5.14 -0.57 1.29
C VAL A 23 4.79 -2.06 1.25
N TYR A 24 5.45 -2.88 2.06
CA TYR A 24 5.18 -4.32 2.15
C TYR A 24 3.74 -4.59 2.60
N SER A 25 3.31 -3.95 3.69
CA SER A 25 1.93 -4.04 4.18
C SER A 25 0.91 -3.65 3.12
N ASN A 26 1.12 -2.52 2.42
CA ASN A 26 0.22 -2.06 1.35
C ASN A 26 0.16 -3.05 0.17
N THR A 27 1.28 -3.67 -0.17
CA THR A 27 1.37 -4.67 -1.25
C THR A 27 0.59 -5.94 -0.89
N ILE A 28 0.81 -6.46 0.32
CA ILE A 28 0.12 -7.64 0.86
C ILE A 28 -1.39 -7.38 0.94
N GLN A 29 -1.80 -6.25 1.54
CA GLN A 29 -3.22 -5.92 1.68
C GLN A 29 -3.93 -5.74 0.34
N SER A 30 -3.22 -5.24 -0.68
CA SER A 30 -3.77 -5.14 -2.04
C SER A 30 -4.05 -6.52 -2.63
N MET A 31 -3.12 -7.47 -2.49
CA MET A 31 -3.32 -8.85 -2.94
C MET A 31 -4.48 -9.54 -2.20
N LEU A 32 -4.52 -9.41 -0.88
CA LEU A 32 -5.60 -9.98 -0.06
C LEU A 32 -6.97 -9.41 -0.43
N ALA A 33 -7.06 -8.11 -0.74
CA ALA A 33 -8.30 -7.48 -1.17
C ALA A 33 -8.81 -8.08 -2.48
N ILE A 34 -7.93 -8.32 -3.45
CA ILE A 34 -8.28 -8.94 -4.74
C ILE A 34 -8.76 -10.38 -4.52
N ILE A 35 -8.06 -11.18 -3.71
CA ILE A 35 -8.45 -12.58 -3.44
C ILE A 35 -9.79 -12.66 -2.70
N ARG A 36 -10.04 -11.77 -1.73
CA ARG A 36 -11.37 -11.67 -1.08
C ARG A 36 -12.47 -11.30 -2.07
N ALA A 37 -12.16 -10.40 -3.02
CA ALA A 37 -13.10 -10.04 -4.08
C ALA A 37 -13.37 -11.21 -5.02
N MET A 38 -12.37 -12.02 -5.37
CA MET A 38 -12.57 -13.26 -6.15
C MET A 38 -13.60 -14.17 -5.47
N GLY A 39 -13.48 -14.40 -4.15
CA GLY A 39 -14.47 -15.18 -3.40
C GLY A 39 -15.88 -14.56 -3.43
N THR A 40 -15.98 -13.23 -3.31
CA THR A 40 -17.26 -12.52 -3.32
C THR A 40 -17.92 -12.52 -4.71
N LEU A 41 -17.11 -12.44 -5.76
CA LEU A 41 -17.54 -12.44 -7.17
C LEU A 41 -17.64 -13.85 -7.75
N SER A 42 -17.40 -14.89 -6.93
CA SER A 42 -17.39 -16.30 -7.33
C SER A 42 -16.47 -16.59 -8.52
N ILE A 43 -15.28 -15.98 -8.51
CA ILE A 43 -14.21 -16.21 -9.49
C ILE A 43 -13.25 -17.25 -8.92
N GLU A 44 -13.11 -18.37 -9.61
CA GLU A 44 -12.13 -19.41 -9.28
C GLU A 44 -10.79 -19.11 -9.94
N PHE A 45 -9.70 -19.62 -9.35
CA PHE A 45 -8.36 -19.49 -9.94
C PHE A 45 -8.26 -20.25 -11.26
N ALA A 46 -7.51 -19.71 -12.23
CA ALA A 46 -7.23 -20.42 -13.47
C ALA A 46 -6.41 -21.69 -13.20
N ASN A 47 -5.42 -21.59 -12.31
CA ASN A 47 -4.69 -22.75 -11.79
C ASN A 47 -5.20 -23.10 -10.37
N PRO A 48 -5.80 -24.29 -10.17
CA PRO A 48 -6.28 -24.75 -8.86
C PRO A 48 -5.21 -24.75 -7.75
N GLU A 49 -3.93 -24.91 -8.08
CA GLU A 49 -2.82 -24.83 -7.10
C GLU A 49 -2.74 -23.46 -6.42
N ARG A 50 -3.20 -22.39 -7.08
CA ARG A 50 -3.22 -21.04 -6.52
C ARG A 50 -4.16 -20.92 -5.32
N GLN A 51 -5.11 -21.84 -5.17
CA GLN A 51 -5.95 -21.91 -3.98
C GLN A 51 -5.12 -22.21 -2.72
N ASP A 52 -4.08 -23.04 -2.83
CA ASP A 52 -3.17 -23.28 -1.71
C ASP A 52 -2.31 -22.05 -1.41
N ASP A 53 -1.74 -21.45 -2.45
CA ASP A 53 -0.97 -20.19 -2.34
C ASP A 53 -1.80 -19.08 -1.65
N ALA A 54 -3.08 -18.95 -1.99
CA ALA A 54 -3.98 -18.00 -1.35
C ALA A 54 -4.16 -18.29 0.14
N ARG A 55 -4.36 -19.56 0.53
CA ARG A 55 -4.46 -19.96 1.95
C ARG A 55 -3.18 -19.65 2.72
N GLN A 56 -2.02 -19.98 2.14
CA GLN A 56 -0.71 -19.67 2.74
C GLN A 56 -0.52 -18.16 2.91
N LEU A 57 -0.88 -17.36 1.90
CA LEU A 57 -0.83 -15.91 1.96
C LEU A 57 -1.68 -15.35 3.11
N PHE A 58 -2.92 -15.83 3.30
CA PHE A 58 -3.76 -15.40 4.43
C PHE A 58 -3.14 -15.76 5.79
N SER A 59 -2.57 -16.95 5.93
CA SER A 59 -1.91 -17.39 7.16
C SER A 59 -0.69 -16.52 7.48
N LEU A 60 0.20 -16.35 6.51
CA LEU A 60 1.44 -15.59 6.67
C LEU A 60 1.15 -14.11 6.93
N ALA A 61 0.20 -13.51 6.20
CA ALA A 61 -0.16 -12.11 6.40
C ALA A 61 -0.78 -11.83 7.78
N GLY A 62 -1.41 -12.83 8.41
CA GLY A 62 -1.91 -12.73 9.79
C GLY A 62 -0.82 -12.78 10.85
N SER A 63 0.32 -13.42 10.54
CA SER A 63 1.47 -13.54 11.45
C SER A 63 2.54 -12.47 11.27
N VAL A 64 2.49 -11.67 10.19
CA VAL A 64 3.47 -10.61 9.91
C VAL A 64 3.12 -9.38 10.76
N GLU A 65 3.49 -9.40 12.04
CA GLU A 65 3.41 -8.23 12.93
C GLU A 65 4.46 -7.16 12.56
N ASP A 66 5.60 -7.56 11.98
CA ASP A 66 6.76 -6.68 11.75
C ASP A 66 6.89 -6.13 10.32
N GLY A 67 5.89 -6.35 9.47
CA GLY A 67 5.91 -5.83 8.10
C GLY A 67 7.12 -6.30 7.29
N SER A 68 7.56 -7.56 7.46
CA SER A 68 8.66 -8.17 6.69
C SER A 68 8.12 -8.95 5.49
N PHE A 69 8.79 -8.80 4.33
CA PHE A 69 8.56 -9.65 3.17
C PHE A 69 9.54 -10.81 3.20
N THR A 70 9.09 -12.00 3.60
CA THR A 70 9.92 -13.19 3.51
C THR A 70 10.04 -13.63 2.03
N PRO A 71 11.15 -14.30 1.63
CA PRO A 71 11.29 -14.82 0.27
C PRO A 71 10.14 -15.75 -0.15
N GLU A 72 9.63 -16.54 0.80
CA GLU A 72 8.48 -17.41 0.60
C GLU A 72 7.20 -16.61 0.29
N LEU A 73 6.90 -15.58 1.08
CA LEU A 73 5.74 -14.74 0.89
C LEU A 73 5.77 -14.01 -0.46
N ILE A 74 6.94 -13.49 -0.86
CA ILE A 74 7.14 -12.90 -2.19
C ILE A 74 6.89 -13.93 -3.30
N SER A 75 7.41 -15.14 -3.15
CA SER A 75 7.27 -16.21 -4.14
C SER A 75 5.79 -16.59 -4.34
N ILE A 76 5.04 -16.73 -3.24
CA ILE A 76 3.59 -16.95 -3.24
C ILE A 76 2.87 -15.81 -3.98
N MET A 77 3.17 -14.55 -3.63
CA MET A 77 2.52 -13.40 -4.25
C MET A 77 2.84 -13.27 -5.74
N LYS A 78 4.06 -13.59 -6.18
CA LYS A 78 4.42 -13.61 -7.60
C LYS A 78 3.61 -14.67 -8.37
N ARG A 79 3.48 -15.89 -7.83
CA ARG A 79 2.66 -16.96 -8.44
C ARG A 79 1.19 -16.58 -8.54
N LEU A 80 0.64 -15.99 -7.48
CA LEU A 80 -0.74 -15.50 -7.46
C LEU A 80 -0.95 -14.38 -8.50
N TRP A 81 -0.03 -13.42 -8.57
CA TRP A 81 -0.14 -12.30 -9.51
C TRP A 81 -0.08 -12.74 -10.97
N GLN A 82 0.56 -13.86 -11.27
CA GLN A 82 0.62 -14.43 -12.63
C GLN A 82 -0.67 -15.19 -13.03
N ASP A 83 -1.62 -15.39 -12.13
CA ASP A 83 -2.87 -16.07 -12.47
C ASP A 83 -3.82 -15.14 -13.26
N ASP A 84 -4.29 -15.62 -14.41
CA ASP A 84 -5.13 -14.83 -15.33
C ASP A 84 -6.45 -14.39 -14.70
N THR A 85 -7.07 -15.22 -13.87
CA THR A 85 -8.35 -14.88 -13.24
C THR A 85 -8.17 -13.87 -12.11
N LEU A 86 -7.02 -13.89 -11.43
CA LEU A 86 -6.66 -12.84 -10.48
C LEU A 86 -6.46 -11.51 -11.22
N GLN A 87 -5.77 -11.51 -12.36
CA GLN A 87 -5.64 -10.32 -13.23
C GLN A 87 -7.00 -9.79 -13.70
N GLN A 88 -7.91 -10.67 -14.09
CA GLN A 88 -9.28 -10.28 -14.48
C GLN A 88 -10.06 -9.69 -13.29
N CYS A 89 -9.93 -10.26 -12.09
CA CYS A 89 -10.54 -9.70 -10.88
C CYS A 89 -9.95 -8.31 -10.55
N PHE A 90 -8.65 -8.12 -10.76
CA PHE A 90 -8.00 -6.82 -10.60
C PHE A 90 -8.57 -5.77 -11.56
N GLN A 91 -8.86 -6.12 -12.83
CA GLN A 91 -9.50 -5.20 -13.78
C GLN A 91 -10.93 -4.79 -13.36
N ARG A 92 -11.57 -5.59 -12.50
CA ARG A 92 -12.88 -5.33 -11.90
C ARG A 92 -12.79 -4.58 -10.57
N ALA A 93 -11.66 -3.94 -10.25
CA ALA A 93 -11.43 -3.21 -9.00
C ALA A 93 -12.48 -2.14 -8.67
N ARG A 94 -13.30 -1.69 -9.63
CA ARG A 94 -14.45 -0.79 -9.38
C ARG A 94 -15.61 -1.44 -8.60
N GLU A 95 -15.66 -2.77 -8.54
CA GLU A 95 -16.73 -3.55 -7.89
C GLU A 95 -16.46 -3.81 -6.39
N TYR A 96 -15.25 -3.50 -5.91
CA TYR A 96 -14.85 -3.68 -4.53
C TYR A 96 -13.89 -2.57 -4.08
N GLN A 97 -13.55 -2.56 -2.80
CA GLN A 97 -12.62 -1.56 -2.26
C GLN A 97 -11.18 -2.01 -2.48
N LEU A 98 -10.52 -1.40 -3.47
CA LEU A 98 -9.09 -1.55 -3.73
C LEU A 98 -8.41 -0.19 -3.69
N ASN A 99 -7.17 -0.15 -3.22
CA ASN A 99 -6.37 1.07 -3.24
C ASN A 99 -5.91 1.35 -4.69
N ASP A 100 -6.01 2.60 -5.14
CA ASP A 100 -5.53 3.03 -6.48
C ASP A 100 -4.05 2.68 -6.73
N SER A 101 -3.24 2.61 -5.66
CA SER A 101 -1.82 2.24 -5.75
C SER A 101 -1.58 0.73 -5.81
N ALA A 102 -2.62 -0.11 -5.73
CA ALA A 102 -2.48 -1.58 -5.77
C ALA A 102 -1.72 -2.05 -7.01
N GLY A 103 -2.14 -1.60 -8.20
CA GLY A 103 -1.49 -1.96 -9.46
C GLY A 103 -0.01 -1.59 -9.47
N TYR A 104 0.34 -0.38 -9.01
CA TYR A 104 1.73 0.09 -8.95
C TYR A 104 2.63 -0.86 -8.16
N TYR A 105 2.18 -1.33 -6.99
CA TYR A 105 2.97 -2.26 -6.17
C TYR A 105 2.98 -3.68 -6.75
N LEU A 106 1.84 -4.18 -7.21
CA LEU A 106 1.71 -5.56 -7.70
C LEU A 106 2.50 -5.78 -9.01
N PHE A 107 2.56 -4.79 -9.91
CA PHE A 107 3.45 -4.83 -11.07
C PHE A 107 4.95 -4.73 -10.70
N ALA A 108 5.26 -4.23 -9.51
CA ALA A 108 6.63 -4.05 -9.03
C ALA A 108 7.09 -5.14 -8.04
N LEU A 109 6.38 -6.28 -7.93
CA LEU A 109 6.70 -7.35 -6.99
C LEU A 109 8.14 -7.87 -7.11
N GLU A 110 8.71 -7.89 -8.31
CA GLU A 110 10.12 -8.26 -8.51
C GLU A 110 11.07 -7.32 -7.78
N ARG A 111 10.90 -6.01 -8.00
CA ARG A 111 11.71 -4.95 -7.38
C ARG A 111 11.50 -4.86 -5.88
N ILE A 112 10.24 -4.93 -5.42
CA ILE A 112 9.86 -4.80 -4.00
C ILE A 112 10.33 -6.02 -3.20
N GLY A 113 10.34 -7.20 -3.82
CA GLY A 113 10.79 -8.45 -3.21
C GLY A 113 12.29 -8.69 -3.26
N ALA A 114 13.07 -7.77 -3.84
CA ALA A 114 14.53 -7.92 -3.90
C ALA A 114 15.17 -7.81 -2.50
N PRO A 115 16.22 -8.60 -2.19
CA PRO A 115 16.87 -8.57 -0.87
C PRO A 115 17.40 -7.18 -0.47
N ASP A 116 17.91 -6.44 -1.44
CA ASP A 116 18.49 -5.10 -1.34
C ASP A 116 17.46 -3.98 -1.62
N TYR A 117 16.16 -4.31 -1.65
CA TYR A 117 15.12 -3.33 -1.93
C TYR A 117 15.16 -2.15 -0.96
N VAL A 118 15.33 -0.94 -1.52
CA VAL A 118 15.12 0.34 -0.84
C VAL A 118 13.93 1.05 -1.50
N PRO A 119 12.93 1.49 -0.73
CA PRO A 119 11.80 2.25 -1.29
C PRO A 119 12.28 3.49 -2.02
N THR A 120 11.70 3.74 -3.18
CA THR A 120 11.88 5.01 -3.90
C THR A 120 10.97 6.08 -3.30
N GLN A 121 11.25 7.36 -3.56
CA GLN A 121 10.32 8.43 -3.20
C GLN A 121 8.92 8.21 -3.80
N GLN A 122 8.82 7.56 -4.96
CA GLN A 122 7.55 7.21 -5.59
C GLN A 122 6.79 6.13 -4.81
N ASP A 123 7.50 5.14 -4.26
CA ASP A 123 6.90 4.17 -3.33
C ASP A 123 6.39 4.89 -2.08
N VAL A 124 7.22 5.75 -1.48
CA VAL A 124 6.84 6.54 -0.29
C VAL A 124 5.60 7.38 -0.53
N LEU A 125 5.51 8.06 -1.68
CA LEU A 125 4.35 8.87 -2.06
C LEU A 125 3.07 8.04 -2.15
N ARG A 126 3.16 6.81 -2.69
CA ARG A 126 2.02 5.93 -2.93
C ARG A 126 1.63 5.09 -1.72
N THR A 127 2.41 5.11 -0.64
CA THR A 127 2.01 4.42 0.59
C THR A 127 0.80 5.10 1.21
N ARG A 128 -0.18 4.28 1.56
CA ARG A 128 -1.37 4.66 2.29
C ARG A 128 -1.20 4.26 3.75
N VAL A 129 -1.00 5.28 4.58
CA VAL A 129 -1.12 5.19 6.03
C VAL A 129 -2.44 5.88 6.39
N LYS A 130 -3.24 5.26 7.24
CA LYS A 130 -4.48 5.89 7.71
C LYS A 130 -4.10 7.09 8.58
N THR A 131 -4.37 8.31 8.10
CA THR A 131 -4.22 9.52 8.92
C THR A 131 -5.20 9.46 10.08
N THR A 132 -4.67 9.48 11.30
CA THR A 132 -5.43 9.61 12.55
C THR A 132 -5.01 10.91 13.21
N GLY A 133 -5.97 11.65 13.75
CA GLY A 133 -5.71 12.97 14.34
C GLY A 133 -5.50 14.07 13.30
N ILE A 134 -4.72 15.07 13.72
CA ILE A 134 -4.40 16.28 12.96
C ILE A 134 -2.88 16.38 12.92
N VAL A 135 -2.32 16.47 11.72
CA VAL A 135 -0.88 16.69 11.52
C VAL A 135 -0.70 18.09 10.94
N GLU A 136 0.08 18.91 11.62
CA GLU A 136 0.43 20.27 11.19
C GLU A 136 1.82 20.27 10.56
N THR A 137 1.96 20.85 9.37
CA THR A 137 3.23 20.97 8.64
C THR A 137 3.45 22.41 8.22
N HIS A 138 4.68 22.91 8.43
CA HIS A 138 5.08 24.27 8.10
C HIS A 138 6.09 24.22 6.97
N PHE A 139 5.91 25.06 5.95
CA PHE A 139 6.90 25.19 4.88
C PHE A 139 6.94 26.62 4.36
N VAL A 140 8.08 27.00 3.77
CA VAL A 140 8.27 28.31 3.14
C VAL A 140 8.31 28.13 1.63
N PHE A 141 7.55 28.94 0.91
CA PHE A 141 7.58 28.95 -0.56
C PHE A 141 7.52 30.38 -1.07
N LYS A 142 8.54 30.81 -1.83
CA LYS A 142 8.66 32.19 -2.35
C LYS A 142 8.50 33.24 -1.23
N ASP A 143 9.23 33.06 -0.14
CA ASP A 143 9.21 33.91 1.07
C ASP A 143 7.85 33.99 1.80
N LEU A 144 6.88 33.14 1.43
CA LEU A 144 5.62 33.01 2.14
C LEU A 144 5.67 31.81 3.07
N HIS A 145 5.24 32.03 4.31
CA HIS A 145 5.11 30.97 5.32
C HIS A 145 3.73 30.33 5.23
N PHE A 146 3.70 29.03 4.93
CA PHE A 146 2.48 28.23 4.89
C PHE A 146 2.37 27.35 6.12
N LYS A 147 1.16 27.28 6.67
CA LYS A 147 0.74 26.27 7.64
C LYS A 147 -0.30 25.36 7.00
N MET A 148 0.00 24.07 6.89
CA MET A 148 -0.87 23.06 6.30
C MET A 148 -1.31 22.06 7.37
N PHE A 149 -2.60 21.72 7.38
CA PHE A 149 -3.18 20.71 8.26
C PHE A 149 -3.63 19.51 7.43
N ASP A 150 -3.12 18.33 7.75
CA ASP A 150 -3.61 17.04 7.25
C ASP A 150 -4.54 16.42 8.31
N VAL A 151 -5.78 16.17 7.93
CA VAL A 151 -6.84 15.69 8.83
C VAL A 151 -7.42 14.38 8.34
N GLY A 152 -7.65 13.45 9.26
CA GLY A 152 -8.32 12.18 8.94
C GLY A 152 -9.72 12.40 8.36
N GLY A 153 -9.99 11.87 7.16
CA GLY A 153 -11.28 12.01 6.48
C GLY A 153 -12.37 10.99 6.89
N GLN A 154 -12.00 9.97 7.67
CA GLN A 154 -12.93 8.93 8.13
C GLN A 154 -13.96 9.51 9.09
N ARG A 155 -15.19 8.96 9.10
CA ARG A 155 -16.31 9.48 9.89
C ARG A 155 -15.97 9.66 11.38
N SER A 156 -15.14 8.78 11.96
CA SER A 156 -14.66 8.89 13.35
C SER A 156 -13.73 10.08 13.58
N GLU A 157 -12.90 10.43 12.58
CA GLU A 157 -11.90 11.48 12.66
C GLU A 157 -12.50 12.88 12.38
N ARG A 158 -13.62 12.97 11.65
CA ARG A 158 -14.28 14.26 11.33
C ARG A 158 -14.66 15.10 12.54
N LYS A 159 -14.87 14.48 13.71
CA LYS A 159 -15.12 15.21 14.96
C LYS A 159 -13.96 16.13 15.35
N LYS A 160 -12.72 15.82 14.92
CA LYS A 160 -11.50 16.56 15.26
C LYS A 160 -11.30 17.80 14.37
N TRP A 161 -12.02 17.90 13.26
CA TRP A 161 -11.84 18.98 12.28
C TRP A 161 -12.09 20.37 12.87
N ILE A 162 -12.97 20.47 13.88
CA ILE A 162 -13.27 21.72 14.58
C ILE A 162 -12.03 22.38 15.20
N HIS A 163 -10.96 21.64 15.46
CA HIS A 163 -9.71 22.20 15.99
C HIS A 163 -8.82 22.84 14.93
N CYS A 164 -9.18 22.75 13.65
CA CYS A 164 -8.41 23.29 12.52
C CYS A 164 -9.07 24.53 11.87
N PHE A 165 -10.26 24.93 12.34
CA PHE A 165 -11.05 26.03 11.78
C PHE A 165 -11.27 27.14 12.82
#